data_AF-A0A3S1CHV8-F1
#
_entry.id   AF-A0A3S1CHV8-F1
#
_cell.length_a   1.000
_cell.length_b   1.000
_cell.length_c   1.000
_cell.angle_alpha   90.00
_cell.angle_beta   90.00
_cell.angle_gamma   90.00
#
_symmetry.space_group_name_H-M   'P 1'
#
loop_
_entity.id
_entity.type
_entity.pdbx_description
1 polymer ?
#
loop_
_entity_poly.entity_id
_entity_poly.type
_entity_poly.pdbx_seq_one_letter_code
_entity_poly.pdbx_strand_id
1 'polypeptide(L)'
;MGDMPLKGKKIGILVENEFIPEEIQHYQQRFTELGATVHLMSRLWDKKTLQFISDVDEIGKRIHQLEVSIDFKNVNLKDYAAVIMAANYTSVRLRHFETPKGKPINPEQARHAPAVEFFAKAMADRSIIKGALCHGLWILTPRPETLKGRKVICHEVVLADIINAGAVYTPSSTGVVVDDDLVTGRSGKDVALFVDTITQQIIETKRQPSVVVNPIKQLTMKKECQQPELALLAAVEANDLVTVSDLIKSGVNVNKRGPLHLTPLMIAAGYGYVQMTENLLKAGADVHVVDSSLGASALHKAAQGGVVDIARLLLQHGALINLQSAMIGNTPLIDAVWAKKPAMVKFLLDQGAIIDIQNRVKATVWDFIGDKPNWTAGGTIPEKENWGKLIRTYLEEREKRDKAAVKEQRLMLAVLNNDLATVKTLIAEGVDVDEKSPVVGSGDDGQTPLLVASFKGYTLIVRELLNAGANPRIGDYLMKANPAHKAAFSRHAEVIKLLVEHGQAELDAQGAYNGYTVLHDAVWHRSKETVQVLLDANVALDLRGHNGKTPLEMAITYGYSEIAELIREKMSE
;
A
#
# COMPACT_ATOMS: atom_id res chain seq x y z
N MET A 1 -14.66 45.92 -29.83
CA MET A 1 -13.63 44.87 -29.94
C MET A 1 -13.00 44.75 -28.56
N GLY A 2 -13.29 43.67 -27.83
CA GLY A 2 -12.78 43.48 -26.47
C GLY A 2 -11.26 43.39 -26.48
N ASP A 3 -10.64 43.94 -25.43
CA ASP A 3 -9.19 43.91 -25.26
C ASP A 3 -8.73 42.45 -25.11
N MET A 4 -7.94 41.96 -26.07
CA MET A 4 -7.43 40.59 -26.06
C MET A 4 -6.18 40.55 -25.17
N PRO A 5 -6.22 39.86 -24.01
CA PRO A 5 -5.23 40.05 -22.94
C PRO A 5 -3.81 39.61 -23.32
N LEU A 6 -3.66 38.73 -24.32
CA LEU A 6 -2.38 38.23 -24.81
C LEU A 6 -2.02 38.73 -26.21
N LYS A 7 -2.68 39.80 -26.70
CA LYS A 7 -2.42 40.36 -28.04
C LYS A 7 -0.94 40.62 -28.29
N GLY A 8 -0.39 40.00 -29.34
CA GLY A 8 1.01 40.15 -29.76
C GLY A 8 2.02 39.35 -28.93
N LYS A 9 1.56 38.48 -28.03
CA LYS A 9 2.43 37.54 -27.29
C LYS A 9 2.60 36.24 -28.06
N LYS A 10 3.77 35.61 -27.95
CA LYS A 10 4.03 34.25 -28.45
C LYS A 10 4.04 33.26 -27.29
N ILE A 11 3.44 32.09 -27.49
CA ILE A 11 3.46 30.96 -26.55
C ILE A 11 4.15 29.79 -27.26
N GLY A 12 5.25 29.30 -26.69
CA GLY A 12 5.99 28.17 -27.22
C GLY A 12 5.54 26.87 -26.55
N ILE A 13 5.19 25.85 -27.32
CA ILE A 13 4.80 24.54 -26.81
C ILE A 13 5.78 23.51 -27.36
N LEU A 14 6.53 22.87 -26.47
CA LEU A 14 7.47 21.81 -26.84
C LEU A 14 6.73 20.49 -26.97
N VAL A 15 6.92 19.81 -28.10
CA VAL A 15 6.32 18.50 -28.41
C VAL A 15 7.42 17.56 -28.88
N GLU A 16 7.58 16.38 -28.28
CA GLU A 16 8.82 15.59 -28.47
C GLU A 16 8.64 14.07 -28.63
N ASN A 17 7.44 13.50 -28.49
CA ASN A 17 7.24 12.07 -28.74
C ASN A 17 5.84 11.74 -29.25
N GLU A 18 4.87 11.95 -28.38
CA GLU A 18 3.46 11.65 -28.47
C GLU A 18 2.78 12.78 -27.72
N PHE A 19 1.62 13.17 -28.20
CA PHE A 19 0.87 14.26 -27.63
C PHE A 19 -0.51 13.77 -27.20
N ILE A 20 -1.05 14.43 -26.19
CA ILE A 20 -2.44 14.25 -25.79
C ILE A 20 -3.26 15.22 -26.67
N PRO A 21 -4.15 14.72 -27.56
CA PRO A 21 -4.87 15.57 -28.51
C PRO A 21 -5.64 16.70 -27.84
N GLU A 22 -6.30 16.40 -26.73
CA GLU A 22 -7.13 17.33 -25.99
C GLU A 22 -6.29 18.49 -25.43
N GLU A 23 -5.08 18.21 -24.94
CA GLU A 23 -4.18 19.24 -24.40
C GLU A 23 -3.69 20.17 -25.50
N ILE A 24 -3.18 19.62 -26.61
CA ILE A 24 -2.68 20.41 -27.74
C ILE A 24 -3.80 21.26 -28.33
N GLN A 25 -4.99 20.68 -28.53
CA GLN A 25 -6.14 21.40 -29.04
C GLN A 25 -6.53 22.54 -28.09
N HIS A 26 -6.55 22.27 -26.78
CA HIS A 26 -6.88 23.29 -25.79
C HIS A 26 -5.87 24.43 -25.77
N TYR A 27 -4.56 24.13 -25.83
CA TYR A 27 -3.53 25.15 -25.91
C TYR A 27 -3.67 26.02 -27.17
N GLN A 28 -3.82 25.39 -28.34
CA GLN A 28 -3.94 26.11 -29.61
C GLN A 28 -5.19 26.99 -29.63
N GLN A 29 -6.34 26.47 -29.20
CA GLN A 29 -7.59 27.20 -29.19
C GLN A 29 -7.58 28.34 -28.18
N ARG A 30 -7.34 28.02 -26.89
CA ARG A 30 -7.53 28.98 -25.80
C ARG A 30 -6.55 30.14 -25.85
N PHE A 31 -5.27 29.89 -26.12
CA PHE A 31 -4.29 30.98 -26.24
C PHE A 31 -4.55 31.86 -27.47
N THR A 32 -5.04 31.29 -28.58
CA THR A 32 -5.39 32.06 -29.78
C THR A 32 -6.63 32.93 -29.56
N GLU A 33 -7.66 32.41 -28.88
CA GLU A 33 -8.84 33.18 -28.45
C GLU A 33 -8.46 34.40 -27.58
N LEU A 34 -7.39 34.26 -26.78
CA LEU A 34 -6.85 35.33 -25.93
C LEU A 34 -5.90 36.28 -26.68
N GLY A 35 -5.65 36.07 -27.97
CA GLY A 35 -4.87 36.94 -28.85
C GLY A 35 -3.38 36.60 -28.98
N ALA A 36 -2.93 35.46 -28.45
CA ALA A 36 -1.55 35.01 -28.58
C ALA A 36 -1.30 34.22 -29.87
N THR A 37 -0.06 34.22 -30.35
CA THR A 37 0.42 33.29 -31.38
C THR A 37 0.99 32.05 -30.71
N VAL A 38 0.46 30.87 -31.04
CA VAL A 38 0.92 29.59 -30.50
C VAL A 38 1.90 28.94 -31.47
N HIS A 39 3.11 28.63 -31.00
CA HIS A 39 4.13 27.92 -31.76
C HIS A 39 4.33 26.53 -31.17
N LEU A 40 4.01 25.50 -31.95
CA LEU A 40 4.43 24.12 -31.64
C LEU A 40 5.87 23.95 -32.12
N MET A 41 6.75 23.47 -31.24
CA MET A 41 8.18 23.41 -31.51
C MET A 41 8.77 22.07 -31.10
N SER A 42 9.76 21.60 -31.84
CA SER A 42 10.48 20.36 -31.54
C SER A 42 11.86 20.34 -32.17
N ARG A 43 12.77 19.52 -31.64
CA ARG A 43 13.99 19.15 -32.35
C ARG A 43 14.37 17.70 -32.09
N LEU A 44 13.95 16.84 -33.03
CA LEU A 44 14.32 15.44 -33.08
C LEU A 44 14.97 15.09 -34.42
N TRP A 45 16.07 14.33 -34.33
CA TRP A 45 16.75 13.70 -35.48
C TRP A 45 17.11 14.66 -36.64
N ASP A 46 17.38 15.93 -36.31
CA ASP A 46 17.73 16.99 -37.25
C ASP A 46 16.77 17.14 -38.45
N LYS A 47 15.50 16.78 -38.25
CA LYS A 47 14.45 16.95 -39.27
C LYS A 47 13.94 18.39 -39.27
N LYS A 48 13.73 18.94 -40.47
CA LYS A 48 13.11 20.27 -40.66
C LYS A 48 11.62 20.30 -40.29
N THR A 49 10.95 19.17 -40.46
CA THR A 49 9.54 18.97 -40.12
C THR A 49 9.39 17.60 -39.49
N LEU A 50 8.62 17.52 -38.41
CA LEU A 50 8.33 16.31 -37.66
C LEU A 50 6.83 16.03 -37.69
N GLN A 51 6.46 14.77 -37.83
CA GLN A 51 5.08 14.31 -37.65
C GLN A 51 5.01 13.44 -36.41
N PHE A 52 4.17 13.85 -35.47
CA PHE A 52 3.87 13.11 -34.25
C PHE A 52 2.51 12.44 -34.36
N ILE A 53 2.36 11.33 -33.65
CA ILE A 53 1.09 10.64 -33.46
C ILE A 53 0.61 10.86 -32.03
N SER A 54 -0.71 10.88 -31.84
CA SER A 54 -1.30 11.00 -30.50
C SER A 54 -1.09 9.76 -29.66
N ASP A 55 -1.21 9.93 -28.34
CA ASP A 55 -1.37 8.80 -27.43
C ASP A 55 -2.64 7.98 -27.73
N VAL A 56 -2.60 6.69 -27.38
CA VAL A 56 -3.71 5.74 -27.47
C VAL A 56 -3.70 4.87 -26.21
N ASP A 57 -4.49 5.27 -25.23
CA ASP A 57 -4.64 4.62 -23.91
C ASP A 57 -5.74 3.54 -23.90
N GLU A 58 -6.59 3.47 -24.92
CA GLU A 58 -7.71 2.53 -25.02
C GLU A 58 -7.90 1.98 -26.44
N ILE A 59 -8.28 0.69 -26.54
CA ILE A 59 -8.58 0.03 -27.82
C ILE A 59 -9.78 0.74 -28.49
N GLY A 60 -9.59 1.24 -29.70
CA GLY A 60 -10.64 1.87 -30.51
C GLY A 60 -10.61 3.41 -30.56
N LYS A 61 -9.72 4.07 -29.82
CA LYS A 61 -9.50 5.52 -29.98
C LYS A 61 -8.87 5.86 -31.33
N ARG A 62 -9.25 7.02 -31.89
CA ARG A 62 -8.73 7.54 -33.16
C ARG A 62 -7.31 8.04 -32.97
N ILE A 63 -6.39 7.64 -33.87
CA ILE A 63 -5.04 8.20 -33.93
C ILE A 63 -5.08 9.58 -34.61
N HIS A 64 -4.51 10.58 -33.96
CA HIS A 64 -4.34 11.93 -34.52
C HIS A 64 -2.89 12.13 -34.96
N GLN A 65 -2.69 12.93 -36.01
CA GLN A 65 -1.37 13.34 -36.50
C GLN A 65 -1.16 14.83 -36.22
N LEU A 66 0.04 15.20 -35.83
CA LEU A 66 0.44 16.58 -35.56
C LEU A 66 1.75 16.89 -36.27
N GLU A 67 1.70 17.88 -37.17
CA GLU A 67 2.90 18.38 -37.85
C GLU A 67 3.53 19.52 -37.05
N VAL A 68 4.84 19.43 -36.82
CA VAL A 68 5.65 20.42 -36.10
C VAL A 68 6.85 20.80 -36.96
N SER A 69 6.94 22.07 -37.34
CA SER A 69 7.95 22.59 -38.27
C SER A 69 8.86 23.67 -37.66
N ILE A 70 8.60 24.10 -36.42
CA ILE A 70 9.43 25.10 -35.75
C ILE A 70 10.51 24.38 -34.93
N ASP A 71 11.76 24.54 -35.37
CA ASP A 71 12.93 24.09 -34.61
C ASP A 71 13.27 25.12 -33.53
N PHE A 72 13.14 24.73 -32.26
CA PHE A 72 13.40 25.62 -31.14
C PHE A 72 14.87 26.05 -31.00
N LYS A 73 15.83 25.46 -31.75
CA LYS A 73 17.19 26.01 -31.83
C LYS A 73 17.27 27.29 -32.66
N ASN A 74 16.30 27.54 -33.53
CA ASN A 74 16.29 28.68 -34.44
C ASN A 74 15.39 29.83 -33.97
N VAL A 75 14.84 29.74 -32.76
CA VAL A 75 13.99 30.77 -32.18
C VAL A 75 14.74 31.56 -31.11
N ASN A 76 14.41 32.84 -30.97
CA ASN A 76 14.85 33.63 -29.83
C ASN A 76 13.89 33.39 -28.65
N LEU A 77 14.39 32.77 -27.58
CA LEU A 77 13.59 32.42 -26.41
C LEU A 77 12.91 33.65 -25.76
N LYS A 78 13.53 34.83 -25.85
CA LYS A 78 13.01 36.10 -25.31
C LYS A 78 11.77 36.64 -26.04
N ASP A 79 11.44 36.08 -27.20
CA ASP A 79 10.24 36.46 -27.94
C ASP A 79 8.95 35.87 -27.31
N TYR A 80 9.09 34.88 -26.41
CA TYR A 80 7.99 34.12 -25.86
C TYR A 80 7.60 34.61 -24.48
N ALA A 81 6.30 34.79 -24.27
CA ALA A 81 5.75 35.12 -22.95
C ALA A 81 5.63 33.88 -22.04
N ALA A 82 5.44 32.71 -22.66
CA ALA A 82 5.47 31.45 -21.95
C ALA A 82 6.03 30.32 -22.81
N VAL A 83 6.60 29.33 -22.13
CA VAL A 83 7.06 28.07 -22.71
C VAL A 83 6.43 26.91 -21.93
N ILE A 84 5.75 26.02 -22.63
CA ILE A 84 5.02 24.89 -22.08
C ILE A 84 5.64 23.59 -22.58
N MET A 85 5.87 22.63 -21.68
CA MET A 85 6.25 21.26 -22.06
C MET A 85 4.98 20.40 -22.19
N ALA A 86 4.67 19.97 -23.41
CA ALA A 86 3.51 19.13 -23.74
C ALA A 86 4.02 17.79 -24.33
N ALA A 87 4.19 16.77 -23.49
CA ALA A 87 4.71 15.47 -23.91
C ALA A 87 4.24 14.35 -22.99
N ASN A 88 3.62 13.32 -23.56
CA ASN A 88 2.94 12.27 -22.80
C ASN A 88 3.90 11.40 -21.95
N TYR A 89 5.09 11.08 -22.47
CA TYR A 89 6.13 10.33 -21.74
C TYR A 89 7.51 10.81 -22.16
N THR A 90 8.06 11.70 -21.34
CA THR A 90 9.30 12.44 -21.59
C THR A 90 10.58 11.59 -21.49
N SER A 91 10.49 10.28 -21.21
CA SER A 91 11.63 9.49 -20.69
C SER A 91 12.56 8.82 -21.72
N VAL A 92 12.28 8.82 -23.03
CA VAL A 92 13.14 8.08 -23.99
C VAL A 92 13.67 8.91 -25.16
N ARG A 93 12.84 9.77 -25.78
CA ARG A 93 13.23 10.50 -27.00
C ARG A 93 13.86 11.87 -26.73
N LEU A 94 13.57 12.47 -25.57
CA LEU A 94 14.25 13.67 -25.05
C LEU A 94 15.71 13.43 -24.67
N ARG A 95 16.22 12.21 -24.83
CA ARG A 95 17.57 11.78 -24.45
C ARG A 95 18.40 11.40 -25.68
N HIS A 96 18.10 11.97 -26.84
CA HIS A 96 18.91 11.74 -28.03
C HIS A 96 20.31 12.36 -27.86
N PHE A 97 21.28 11.51 -27.54
CA PHE A 97 22.72 11.73 -27.63
C PHE A 97 23.32 10.58 -28.46
N GLU A 98 24.46 10.80 -29.13
CA GLU A 98 25.17 9.71 -29.78
C GLU A 98 25.62 8.68 -28.72
N THR A 99 25.08 7.46 -28.79
CA THR A 99 25.43 6.40 -27.85
C THR A 99 26.87 5.94 -28.12
N PRO A 100 27.80 6.02 -27.15
CA PRO A 100 29.15 5.51 -27.37
C PRO A 100 29.08 3.99 -27.59
N LYS A 101 29.60 3.50 -28.72
CA LYS A 101 29.57 2.05 -29.03
C LYS A 101 30.19 1.25 -27.89
N GLY A 102 29.39 0.35 -27.30
CA GLY A 102 29.85 -0.59 -26.28
C GLY A 102 30.09 0.01 -24.88
N LYS A 103 29.58 1.22 -24.57
CA LYS A 103 29.67 1.81 -23.21
C LYS A 103 28.29 2.21 -22.67
N PRO A 104 28.08 2.12 -21.34
CA PRO A 104 26.88 2.64 -20.70
C PRO A 104 26.73 4.15 -20.90
N ILE A 105 25.48 4.63 -20.89
CA ILE A 105 25.14 6.05 -20.94
C ILE A 105 25.45 6.67 -19.56
N ASN A 106 26.21 7.76 -19.55
CA ASN A 106 26.44 8.58 -18.36
C ASN A 106 25.24 9.52 -18.14
N PRO A 107 24.70 9.66 -16.90
CA PRO A 107 23.69 10.66 -16.55
C PRO A 107 23.94 12.07 -17.11
N GLU A 108 25.20 12.51 -17.18
CA GLU A 108 25.56 13.81 -17.76
C GLU A 108 25.19 13.96 -19.25
N GLN A 109 25.10 12.86 -20.00
CA GLN A 109 24.69 12.91 -21.41
C GLN A 109 23.22 13.34 -21.55
N ALA A 110 22.36 13.02 -20.57
CA ALA A 110 20.96 13.42 -20.59
C ALA A 110 20.75 14.93 -20.36
N ARG A 111 21.72 15.64 -19.76
CA ARG A 111 21.66 17.10 -19.53
C ARG A 111 21.80 17.94 -20.80
N HIS A 112 22.36 17.34 -21.86
CA HIS A 112 22.75 18.00 -23.10
C HIS A 112 21.74 17.77 -24.23
N ALA A 113 20.65 17.07 -23.97
CA ALA A 113 19.63 16.90 -24.99
C ALA A 113 18.98 18.25 -25.34
N PRO A 114 18.70 18.53 -26.63
CA PRO A 114 18.27 19.85 -27.07
C PRO A 114 17.06 20.42 -26.32
N ALA A 115 16.04 19.60 -26.07
CA ALA A 115 14.83 20.01 -25.35
C ALA A 115 15.10 20.29 -23.85
N VAL A 116 15.99 19.52 -23.21
CA VAL A 116 16.39 19.72 -21.81
C VAL A 116 17.12 21.05 -21.69
N GLU A 117 18.06 21.32 -22.59
CA GLU A 117 18.79 22.60 -22.61
C GLU A 117 17.88 23.79 -22.90
N PHE A 118 16.95 23.65 -23.86
CA PHE A 118 16.03 24.72 -24.20
C PHE A 118 15.11 25.06 -23.02
N PHE A 119 14.49 24.05 -22.40
CA PHE A 119 13.59 24.28 -21.28
C PHE A 119 14.34 24.74 -20.02
N ALA A 120 15.57 24.26 -19.78
CA ALA A 120 16.41 24.77 -18.71
C ALA A 120 16.82 26.24 -18.92
N LYS A 121 17.08 26.68 -20.16
CA LYS A 121 17.30 28.09 -20.50
C LYS A 121 16.05 28.93 -20.21
N ALA A 122 14.86 28.40 -20.49
CA ALA A 122 13.60 29.05 -20.11
C ALA A 122 13.45 29.15 -18.59
N MET A 123 13.76 28.09 -17.84
CA MET A 123 13.74 28.10 -16.37
C MET A 123 14.68 29.13 -15.77
N ALA A 124 15.79 29.45 -16.42
CA ALA A 124 16.74 30.48 -15.97
C ALA A 124 16.26 31.92 -16.21
N ASP A 125 15.29 32.13 -17.12
CA ASP A 125 14.76 33.45 -17.44
C ASP A 125 13.42 33.67 -16.70
N ARG A 126 13.45 34.54 -15.68
CA ARG A 126 12.27 34.88 -14.85
C ARG A 126 11.20 35.66 -15.60
N SER A 127 11.52 36.26 -16.75
CA SER A 127 10.55 37.00 -17.57
C SER A 127 9.61 36.11 -18.38
N ILE A 128 9.93 34.81 -18.46
CA ILE A 128 9.18 33.81 -19.22
C ILE A 128 8.40 32.96 -18.24
N ILE A 129 7.10 32.79 -18.46
CA ILE A 129 6.29 31.87 -17.68
C ILE A 129 6.51 30.43 -18.18
N LYS A 130 6.75 29.50 -17.26
CA LYS A 130 6.93 28.08 -17.58
C LYS A 130 5.67 27.32 -17.24
N GLY A 131 5.26 26.44 -18.15
CA GLY A 131 4.14 25.53 -17.94
C GLY A 131 4.60 24.08 -18.03
N ALA A 132 4.22 23.26 -17.06
CA ALA A 132 4.31 21.81 -17.19
C ALA A 132 3.15 21.12 -16.48
N LEU A 133 2.35 20.35 -17.22
CA LEU A 133 1.57 19.30 -16.59
C LEU A 133 2.52 18.19 -16.07
N CYS A 134 2.03 17.30 -15.20
CA CYS A 134 2.88 16.39 -14.43
C CYS A 134 3.95 15.64 -15.26
N HIS A 135 3.57 15.12 -16.43
CA HIS A 135 4.45 14.40 -17.35
C HIS A 135 5.53 15.30 -17.99
N GLY A 136 5.27 16.61 -18.06
CA GLY A 136 6.17 17.60 -18.62
C GLY A 136 7.31 17.97 -17.66
N LEU A 137 7.15 17.75 -16.35
CA LEU A 137 8.18 18.06 -15.35
C LEU A 137 9.42 17.17 -15.46
N TRP A 138 9.25 15.96 -15.99
CA TRP A 138 10.35 15.00 -16.18
C TRP A 138 11.48 15.53 -17.08
N ILE A 139 11.21 16.49 -17.99
CA ILE A 139 12.26 17.14 -18.80
C ILE A 139 13.34 17.79 -17.95
N LEU A 140 13.00 18.21 -16.73
CA LEU A 140 13.90 18.91 -15.82
C LEU A 140 14.68 17.97 -14.89
N THR A 141 14.31 16.69 -14.81
CA THR A 141 14.97 15.72 -13.92
C THR A 141 16.47 15.51 -14.21
N PRO A 142 16.99 15.64 -15.45
CA PRO A 142 18.44 15.62 -15.67
C PRO A 142 19.18 16.83 -15.10
N ARG A 143 18.46 17.93 -14.82
CA ARG A 143 18.99 19.20 -14.28
C ARG A 143 18.27 19.56 -12.98
N PRO A 144 18.46 18.77 -11.90
CA PRO A 144 17.72 18.95 -10.64
C PRO A 144 17.88 20.35 -10.02
N GLU A 145 18.99 21.05 -10.31
CA GLU A 145 19.18 22.44 -9.92
C GLU A 145 18.07 23.41 -10.39
N THR A 146 17.33 23.06 -11.46
CA THR A 146 16.21 23.86 -11.97
C THR A 146 14.90 23.66 -11.20
N LEU A 147 14.75 22.53 -10.51
CA LEU A 147 13.58 22.17 -9.72
C LEU A 147 13.80 22.30 -8.21
N LYS A 148 15.05 22.35 -7.76
CA LYS A 148 15.40 22.42 -6.34
C LYS A 148 14.68 23.58 -5.63
N GLY A 149 13.84 23.23 -4.65
CA GLY A 149 13.05 24.16 -3.84
C GLY A 149 11.80 24.72 -4.53
N ARG A 150 11.56 24.40 -5.81
CA ARG A 150 10.37 24.85 -6.54
C ARG A 150 9.14 24.10 -6.06
N LYS A 151 8.03 24.82 -5.81
CA LYS A 151 6.75 24.21 -5.44
C LYS A 151 6.04 23.71 -6.69
N VAL A 152 5.65 22.43 -6.70
CA VAL A 152 5.00 21.81 -7.86
C VAL A 152 3.86 20.89 -7.43
N ILE A 153 2.86 20.72 -8.29
CA ILE A 153 1.93 19.59 -8.21
C ILE A 153 2.26 18.58 -9.31
N CYS A 154 2.12 17.29 -8.98
CA CYS A 154 2.50 16.21 -9.87
C CYS A 154 1.64 14.96 -9.60
N HIS A 155 1.47 14.09 -10.59
CA HIS A 155 0.83 12.79 -10.42
C HIS A 155 1.80 11.81 -9.75
N GLU A 156 1.28 10.88 -8.97
CA GLU A 156 2.02 9.91 -8.16
C GLU A 156 3.03 9.07 -8.97
N VAL A 157 2.78 8.88 -10.28
CA VAL A 157 3.62 8.07 -11.18
C VAL A 157 5.02 8.65 -11.35
N VAL A 158 5.14 9.98 -11.35
CA VAL A 158 6.41 10.69 -11.61
C VAL A 158 6.89 11.50 -10.40
N LEU A 159 6.07 11.55 -9.34
CA LEU A 159 6.31 12.34 -8.13
C LEU A 159 7.66 12.03 -7.47
N ALA A 160 8.05 10.76 -7.42
CA ALA A 160 9.32 10.34 -6.83
C ALA A 160 10.52 10.98 -7.56
N ASP A 161 10.54 10.98 -8.89
CA ASP A 161 11.62 11.58 -9.68
C ASP A 161 11.67 13.10 -9.53
N ILE A 162 10.49 13.74 -9.45
CA ILE A 162 10.37 15.19 -9.29
C ILE A 162 10.82 15.64 -7.90
N ILE A 163 10.50 14.88 -6.84
CA ILE A 163 11.01 15.11 -5.48
C ILE A 163 12.51 14.82 -5.40
N ASN A 164 12.99 13.75 -6.05
CA ASN A 164 14.43 13.43 -6.13
C ASN A 164 15.22 14.54 -6.85
N ALA A 165 14.59 15.24 -7.80
CA ALA A 165 15.14 16.43 -8.43
C ALA A 165 15.11 17.68 -7.53
N GLY A 166 14.59 17.58 -6.30
CA GLY A 166 14.59 18.62 -5.29
C GLY A 166 13.34 19.51 -5.26
N ALA A 167 12.31 19.20 -6.05
CA ALA A 167 11.06 19.96 -6.01
C ALA A 167 10.28 19.68 -4.73
N VAL A 168 9.50 20.67 -4.29
CA VAL A 168 8.60 20.57 -3.12
C VAL A 168 7.20 20.26 -3.62
N TYR A 169 6.73 19.03 -3.40
CA TYR A 169 5.35 18.67 -3.73
C TYR A 169 4.37 19.52 -2.91
N THR A 170 3.48 20.21 -3.60
CA THR A 170 2.47 21.08 -3.00
C THR A 170 1.10 20.61 -3.45
N PRO A 171 0.28 20.02 -2.56
CA PRO A 171 -1.07 19.63 -2.91
C PRO A 171 -1.92 20.87 -3.22
N SER A 172 -2.76 20.77 -4.24
CA SER A 172 -3.69 21.83 -4.65
C SER A 172 -5.09 21.25 -4.84
N SER A 173 -6.09 21.89 -4.24
CA SER A 173 -7.50 21.51 -4.40
C SER A 173 -8.03 21.78 -5.80
N THR A 174 -7.35 22.64 -6.57
CA THR A 174 -7.74 23.00 -7.94
C THR A 174 -6.98 22.22 -9.01
N GLY A 175 -5.98 21.41 -8.62
CA GLY A 175 -5.16 20.64 -9.56
C GLY A 175 -4.00 21.42 -10.19
N VAL A 176 -3.84 22.71 -9.87
CA VAL A 176 -2.77 23.59 -10.39
C VAL A 176 -2.00 24.25 -9.24
N VAL A 177 -0.68 24.37 -9.38
CA VAL A 177 0.22 25.07 -8.44
C VAL A 177 1.04 26.10 -9.21
N VAL A 178 1.13 27.30 -8.64
CA VAL A 178 2.00 28.38 -9.10
C VAL A 178 3.13 28.56 -8.10
N ASP A 179 4.35 28.59 -8.60
CA ASP A 179 5.54 28.93 -7.85
C ASP A 179 6.33 29.96 -8.63
N ASP A 180 6.09 31.24 -8.34
CA ASP A 180 6.69 32.36 -9.07
C ASP A 180 6.37 32.26 -10.58
N ASP A 181 7.38 32.03 -11.41
CA ASP A 181 7.27 31.93 -12.87
C ASP A 181 6.98 30.51 -13.40
N LEU A 182 6.72 29.52 -12.53
CA LEU A 182 6.41 28.15 -12.91
C LEU A 182 4.97 27.80 -12.52
N VAL A 183 4.18 27.42 -13.52
CA VAL A 183 2.83 26.87 -13.36
C VAL A 183 2.89 25.37 -13.62
N THR A 184 2.38 24.58 -12.68
CA THR A 184 2.30 23.12 -12.79
C THR A 184 0.88 22.62 -12.63
N GLY A 185 0.51 21.57 -13.35
CA GLY A 185 -0.80 20.94 -13.23
C GLY A 185 -0.70 19.41 -13.09
N ARG A 186 -1.70 18.79 -12.46
CA ARG A 186 -1.64 17.37 -12.12
C ARG A 186 -1.93 16.44 -13.30
N SER A 187 -2.82 16.83 -14.22
CA SER A 187 -3.22 15.99 -15.35
C SER A 187 -3.83 16.83 -16.49
N GLY A 188 -4.08 16.20 -17.65
CA GLY A 188 -4.80 16.82 -18.76
C GLY A 188 -6.21 17.31 -18.40
N LYS A 189 -6.84 16.77 -17.33
CA LYS A 189 -8.14 17.27 -16.83
C LYS A 189 -8.06 18.70 -16.30
N ASP A 190 -6.87 19.12 -15.87
CA ASP A 190 -6.61 20.44 -15.30
C ASP A 190 -6.19 21.47 -16.37
N VAL A 191 -6.14 21.08 -17.66
CA VAL A 191 -5.56 21.88 -18.74
C VAL A 191 -6.21 23.27 -18.89
N ALA A 192 -7.52 23.37 -18.67
CA ALA A 192 -8.24 24.64 -18.78
C ALA A 192 -7.78 25.63 -17.71
N LEU A 193 -7.81 25.21 -16.44
CA LEU A 193 -7.35 26.04 -15.34
C LEU A 193 -5.84 26.34 -15.45
N PHE A 194 -5.06 25.38 -15.91
CA PHE A 194 -3.63 25.53 -16.15
C PHE A 194 -3.34 26.65 -17.17
N VAL A 195 -4.04 26.66 -18.31
CA VAL A 195 -3.90 27.71 -19.33
C VAL A 195 -4.35 29.07 -18.83
N ASP A 196 -5.48 29.13 -18.13
CA ASP A 196 -5.99 30.38 -17.56
C ASP A 196 -5.01 30.93 -16.49
N THR A 197 -4.38 30.04 -15.71
CA THR A 197 -3.37 30.41 -14.70
C THR A 197 -2.10 30.97 -15.35
N ILE A 198 -1.59 30.32 -16.40
CA ILE A 198 -0.46 30.84 -17.19
C ILE A 198 -0.79 32.21 -17.77
N THR A 199 -2.01 32.37 -18.30
CA THR A 199 -2.49 33.65 -18.84
C THR A 199 -2.45 34.74 -17.78
N GLN A 200 -2.94 34.47 -16.57
CA GLN A 200 -2.88 35.43 -15.46
C GLN A 200 -1.43 35.78 -15.10
N GLN A 201 -0.54 34.80 -15.00
CA GLN A 201 0.88 35.05 -14.70
C GLN A 201 1.55 35.95 -15.76
N ILE A 202 1.24 35.76 -17.05
CA ILE A 202 1.74 36.64 -18.12
C ILE A 202 1.25 38.09 -17.96
N ILE A 203 0.00 38.27 -17.52
CA ILE A 203 -0.61 39.59 -17.32
C ILE A 203 -0.04 40.26 -16.05
N GLU A 204 0.10 39.51 -14.96
CA GLU A 204 0.57 39.98 -13.66
C GLU A 204 2.07 40.33 -13.67
N THR A 205 2.88 39.57 -14.41
CA THR A 205 4.32 39.87 -14.59
C THR A 205 4.56 41.25 -15.22
N LYS A 206 3.58 41.82 -15.94
CA LYS A 206 3.66 43.22 -16.44
C LYS A 206 3.49 44.29 -15.36
N ARG A 207 3.01 43.96 -14.15
CA ARG A 207 2.59 44.93 -13.13
C ARG A 207 3.62 45.19 -12.01
N GLN A 208 4.75 44.50 -11.96
CA GLN A 208 5.78 44.73 -10.93
C GLN A 208 7.09 45.30 -11.51
N PRO A 209 7.48 46.55 -11.18
CA PRO A 209 8.87 47.00 -11.26
C PRO A 209 9.65 46.52 -10.02
N SER A 210 10.90 46.14 -10.27
CA SER A 210 11.88 45.59 -9.33
C SER A 210 11.97 46.33 -7.99
N VAL A 211 11.72 45.66 -6.87
CA VAL A 211 12.10 46.13 -5.53
C VAL A 211 13.05 45.10 -4.90
N VAL A 212 14.28 45.58 -4.65
CA VAL A 212 15.34 44.90 -3.91
C VAL A 212 14.93 44.79 -2.43
N VAL A 213 14.99 43.60 -1.85
CA VAL A 213 14.87 43.42 -0.39
C VAL A 213 16.16 42.83 0.17
N ASN A 214 16.81 43.61 1.03
CA ASN A 214 18.00 43.27 1.81
C ASN A 214 17.68 42.28 2.96
N PRO A 215 18.68 41.53 3.47
CA PRO A 215 18.45 40.34 4.28
C PRO A 215 18.47 40.59 5.80
N ILE A 216 17.79 39.66 6.49
CA ILE A 216 17.93 39.25 7.90
C ILE A 216 17.44 40.24 8.98
N LYS A 217 16.32 39.85 9.62
CA LYS A 217 16.20 39.95 11.08
C LYS A 217 15.99 38.56 11.65
N GLN A 218 16.97 38.11 12.43
CA GLN A 218 16.84 37.01 13.38
C GLN A 218 15.62 37.26 14.27
N LEU A 219 14.73 36.28 14.36
CA LEU A 219 13.72 36.19 15.40
C LEU A 219 13.89 34.86 16.12
N THR A 220 14.28 35.03 17.38
CA THR A 220 14.44 34.09 18.48
C THR A 220 13.34 33.03 18.58
N MET A 221 13.76 31.82 18.95
CA MET A 221 12.90 30.70 19.32
C MET A 221 11.96 31.02 20.49
N LYS A 222 10.67 30.88 20.23
CA LYS A 222 9.69 30.07 21.00
C LYS A 222 8.33 30.26 20.33
N LYS A 223 8.01 29.36 19.41
CA LYS A 223 6.63 29.10 18.98
C LYS A 223 6.44 27.61 19.13
N GLU A 224 5.62 27.20 20.09
CA GLU A 224 5.05 25.86 20.10
C GLU A 224 4.53 25.59 18.68
N CYS A 225 5.04 24.53 18.06
CA CYS A 225 4.58 24.13 16.73
C CYS A 225 3.08 23.82 16.89
N GLN A 226 2.21 24.60 16.25
CA GLN A 226 0.76 24.47 16.38
C GLN A 226 0.22 23.12 15.85
N GLN A 227 1.09 22.22 15.36
CA GLN A 227 0.79 20.84 14.95
C GLN A 227 1.98 19.91 15.27
N PRO A 228 2.16 19.45 16.53
CA PRO A 228 3.30 18.62 16.93
C PRO A 228 3.39 17.30 16.15
N GLU A 229 2.27 16.77 15.66
CA GLU A 229 2.24 15.56 14.83
C GLU A 229 2.82 15.79 13.43
N LEU A 230 2.61 16.98 12.85
CA LEU A 230 3.21 17.35 11.57
C LEU A 230 4.74 17.55 11.72
N ALA A 231 5.18 18.10 12.85
CA ALA A 231 6.60 18.19 13.18
C ALA A 231 7.24 16.79 13.34
N LEU A 232 6.53 15.85 13.97
CA LEU A 232 6.99 14.46 14.08
C LEU A 232 7.16 13.81 12.70
N LEU A 233 6.17 13.98 11.81
CA LEU A 233 6.23 13.43 10.45
C LEU A 233 7.41 14.00 9.65
N ALA A 234 7.60 15.32 9.69
CA ALA A 234 8.73 15.97 9.02
C ALA A 234 10.09 15.50 9.58
N ALA A 235 10.18 15.34 10.91
CA ALA A 235 11.39 14.82 11.56
C ALA A 235 11.66 13.36 11.17
N VAL A 236 10.62 12.53 11.01
CA VAL A 236 10.75 11.15 10.53
C VAL A 236 11.16 11.10 9.05
N GLU A 237 10.58 11.94 8.19
CA GLU A 237 10.97 12.03 6.78
C GLU A 237 12.43 12.46 6.61
N ALA A 238 12.89 13.40 7.45
CA ALA A 238 14.28 13.84 7.52
C ALA A 238 15.22 12.85 8.24
N ASN A 239 14.70 11.75 8.79
CA ASN A 239 15.41 10.80 9.65
C ASN A 239 16.14 11.45 10.85
N ASP A 240 15.55 12.51 11.42
CA ASP A 240 16.08 13.22 12.58
C ASP A 240 15.69 12.51 13.89
N LEU A 241 16.53 11.56 14.30
CA LEU A 241 16.32 10.75 15.51
C LEU A 241 16.25 11.60 16.79
N VAL A 242 16.93 12.74 16.84
CA VAL A 242 16.99 13.61 18.03
C VAL A 242 15.65 14.31 18.20
N THR A 243 15.20 15.01 17.16
CA THR A 243 13.91 15.72 17.18
C THR A 243 12.75 14.75 17.39
N VAL A 244 12.77 13.56 16.77
CA VAL A 244 11.75 12.53 17.02
C VAL A 244 11.74 12.09 18.48
N SER A 245 12.91 11.85 19.07
CA SER A 245 13.01 11.46 20.49
C SER A 245 12.45 12.53 21.42
N ASP A 246 12.72 13.80 21.13
CA ASP A 246 12.22 14.93 21.94
C ASP A 246 10.70 15.10 21.80
N LEU A 247 10.16 14.97 20.58
CA LEU A 247 8.73 15.04 20.33
C LEU A 247 7.98 13.86 20.98
N ILE A 248 8.51 12.65 20.92
CA ILE A 248 7.96 11.48 21.62
C ILE A 248 7.89 11.74 23.13
N LYS A 249 8.96 12.27 23.73
CA LYS A 249 8.98 12.63 25.16
C LYS A 249 7.96 13.70 25.53
N SER A 250 7.61 14.60 24.61
CA SER A 250 6.55 15.59 24.81
C SER A 250 5.12 15.02 24.74
N GLY A 251 4.96 13.71 24.47
CA GLY A 251 3.66 13.05 24.44
C GLY A 251 2.92 13.18 23.10
N VAL A 252 3.63 13.41 21.99
CA VAL A 252 3.01 13.48 20.66
C VAL A 252 2.37 12.13 20.29
N ASN A 253 1.22 12.18 19.61
CA ASN A 253 0.58 10.97 19.12
C ASN A 253 1.34 10.39 17.91
N VAL A 254 2.12 9.33 18.14
CA VAL A 254 2.93 8.63 17.12
C VAL A 254 2.11 7.90 16.05
N ASN A 255 0.80 7.76 16.25
CA ASN A 255 -0.11 7.08 15.32
C ASN A 255 -0.91 8.05 14.43
N LYS A 256 -0.73 9.37 14.62
CA LYS A 256 -1.42 10.35 13.78
C LYS A 256 -0.93 10.25 12.34
N ARG A 257 -1.86 10.05 11.43
CA ARG A 257 -1.58 10.06 9.99
C ARG A 257 -1.29 11.48 9.51
N GLY A 258 -0.29 11.60 8.64
CA GLY A 258 0.04 12.83 7.96
C GLY A 258 -0.89 13.16 6.79
N PRO A 259 -0.61 14.25 6.07
CA PRO A 259 -1.36 14.64 4.87
C PRO A 259 -1.33 13.59 3.75
N LEU A 260 -0.28 12.76 3.68
CA LEU A 260 -0.18 11.60 2.77
C LEU A 260 -0.90 10.35 3.30
N HIS A 261 -1.66 10.48 4.38
CA HIS A 261 -2.37 9.40 5.07
C HIS A 261 -1.48 8.25 5.58
N LEU A 262 -0.17 8.46 5.65
CA LEU A 262 0.79 7.54 6.24
C LEU A 262 1.04 7.88 7.71
N THR A 263 1.29 6.87 8.52
CA THR A 263 1.81 7.06 9.88
C THR A 263 3.32 7.27 9.85
N PRO A 264 3.92 7.90 10.89
CA PRO A 264 5.36 7.95 11.05
C PRO A 264 6.04 6.59 10.90
N LEU A 265 5.43 5.53 11.45
CA LEU A 265 5.94 4.16 11.34
C LEU A 265 5.99 3.64 9.89
N MET A 266 4.96 3.92 9.08
CA MET A 266 4.94 3.54 7.67
C MET A 266 6.01 4.26 6.86
N ILE A 267 6.23 5.56 7.15
CA ILE A 267 7.26 6.37 6.50
C ILE A 267 8.64 5.78 6.81
N ALA A 268 8.97 5.59 8.10
CA ALA A 268 10.22 4.99 8.53
C ALA A 268 10.44 3.59 7.92
N ALA A 269 9.38 2.77 7.88
CA ALA A 269 9.44 1.43 7.30
C ALA A 269 9.69 1.42 5.78
N GLY A 270 9.06 2.34 5.04
CA GLY A 270 9.23 2.45 3.59
C GLY A 270 10.61 3.00 3.18
N TYR A 271 11.15 3.94 3.95
CA TYR A 271 12.49 4.50 3.70
C TYR A 271 13.64 3.64 4.26
N GLY A 272 13.35 2.63 5.09
CA GLY A 272 14.37 1.74 5.63
C GLY A 272 15.09 2.28 6.86
N TYR A 273 14.48 3.19 7.61
CA TYR A 273 15.08 3.81 8.80
C TYR A 273 14.93 2.91 10.03
N VAL A 274 15.76 1.88 10.15
CA VAL A 274 15.68 0.84 11.21
C VAL A 274 15.60 1.43 12.63
N GLN A 275 16.53 2.30 13.00
CA GLN A 275 16.57 2.90 14.35
C GLN A 275 15.35 3.78 14.62
N MET A 276 14.85 4.48 13.59
CA MET A 276 13.65 5.30 13.69
C MET A 276 12.41 4.42 13.91
N THR A 277 12.28 3.33 13.15
CA THR A 277 11.22 2.33 13.33
C THR A 277 11.24 1.79 14.75
N GLU A 278 12.41 1.40 15.27
CA GLU A 278 12.53 0.88 16.64
C GLU A 278 12.09 1.93 17.68
N ASN A 279 12.50 3.19 17.54
CA ASN A 279 12.10 4.26 18.45
C ASN A 279 10.58 4.50 18.43
N LEU A 280 9.97 4.50 17.25
CA LEU A 280 8.51 4.67 17.10
C LEU A 280 7.74 3.50 17.70
N LEU A 281 8.20 2.25 17.50
CA LEU A 281 7.57 1.06 18.09
C LEU A 281 7.66 1.08 19.61
N LYS A 282 8.83 1.43 20.19
CA LYS A 282 8.99 1.62 21.64
C LYS A 282 8.09 2.72 22.21
N ALA A 283 7.72 3.70 21.39
CA ALA A 283 6.78 4.77 21.74
C ALA A 283 5.30 4.39 21.56
N GLY A 284 4.98 3.14 21.23
CA GLY A 284 3.60 2.67 21.08
C GLY A 284 3.01 2.92 19.69
N ALA A 285 3.83 3.00 18.64
CA ALA A 285 3.32 3.02 17.28
C ALA A 285 2.58 1.71 16.95
N ASP A 286 1.35 1.83 16.47
CA ASP A 286 0.46 0.72 16.14
C ASP A 286 0.76 0.16 14.75
N VAL A 287 1.17 -1.11 14.72
CA VAL A 287 1.53 -1.86 13.50
C VAL A 287 0.33 -2.23 12.64
N HIS A 288 -0.90 -2.14 13.18
CA HIS A 288 -2.13 -2.52 12.49
C HIS A 288 -2.78 -1.35 11.74
N VAL A 289 -2.30 -0.13 11.94
CA VAL A 289 -2.73 1.00 11.12
C VAL A 289 -2.31 0.75 9.67
N VAL A 290 -3.25 0.97 8.75
CA VAL A 290 -3.03 0.90 7.30
C VAL A 290 -3.12 2.29 6.67
N ASP A 291 -2.44 2.53 5.55
CA ASP A 291 -2.60 3.76 4.79
C ASP A 291 -4.03 3.83 4.21
N SER A 292 -4.67 5.00 4.17
CA SER A 292 -6.07 5.07 3.72
C SER A 292 -6.27 5.08 2.21
N SER A 293 -5.20 5.21 1.43
CA SER A 293 -5.25 5.23 -0.03
C SER A 293 -5.13 3.82 -0.63
N LEU A 294 -4.11 3.04 -0.25
CA LEU A 294 -3.88 1.69 -0.77
C LEU A 294 -4.24 0.60 0.25
N GLY A 295 -4.40 0.95 1.53
CA GLY A 295 -4.59 -0.02 2.60
C GLY A 295 -3.32 -0.77 2.98
N ALA A 296 -2.14 -0.23 2.68
CA ALA A 296 -0.87 -0.88 3.00
C ALA A 296 -0.47 -0.62 4.47
N SER A 297 -0.06 -1.66 5.19
CA SER A 297 0.52 -1.53 6.54
C SER A 297 2.01 -1.19 6.49
N ALA A 298 2.61 -0.90 7.65
CA ALA A 298 4.05 -0.71 7.76
C ALA A 298 4.85 -1.92 7.24
N LEU A 299 4.33 -3.16 7.38
CA LEU A 299 4.99 -4.37 6.88
C LEU A 299 5.00 -4.44 5.35
N HIS A 300 3.94 -3.96 4.68
CA HIS A 300 3.93 -3.80 3.23
C HIS A 300 5.02 -2.82 2.78
N LYS A 301 5.15 -1.67 3.46
CA LYS A 301 6.18 -0.67 3.14
C LYS A 301 7.59 -1.22 3.33
N ALA A 302 7.84 -1.94 4.43
CA ALA A 302 9.12 -2.63 4.65
C ALA A 302 9.41 -3.69 3.58
N ALA A 303 8.38 -4.43 3.15
CA ALA A 303 8.49 -5.43 2.10
C ALA A 303 8.86 -4.82 0.73
N GLN A 304 8.22 -3.70 0.37
CA GLN A 304 8.53 -2.92 -0.84
C GLN A 304 9.96 -2.37 -0.80
N GLY A 305 10.41 -1.86 0.35
CA GLY A 305 11.80 -1.41 0.55
C GLY A 305 12.81 -2.56 0.53
N GLY A 306 12.40 -3.76 0.96
CA GLY A 306 13.23 -4.95 1.10
C GLY A 306 14.07 -4.98 2.38
N VAL A 307 13.63 -4.26 3.44
CA VAL A 307 14.41 -4.08 4.67
C VAL A 307 14.02 -5.12 5.72
N VAL A 308 14.74 -6.24 5.74
CA VAL A 308 14.45 -7.41 6.58
C VAL A 308 14.40 -7.08 8.07
N ASP A 309 15.30 -6.21 8.56
CA ASP A 309 15.36 -5.86 9.98
C ASP A 309 14.10 -5.12 10.45
N ILE A 310 13.53 -4.26 9.60
CA ILE A 310 12.25 -3.60 9.89
C ILE A 310 11.12 -4.61 9.88
N ALA A 311 11.06 -5.51 8.88
CA ALA A 311 10.04 -6.55 8.86
C ALA A 311 10.11 -7.43 10.13
N ARG A 312 11.31 -7.77 10.59
CA ARG A 312 11.52 -8.48 11.87
C ARG A 312 10.97 -7.70 13.05
N LEU A 313 11.32 -6.42 13.19
CA LEU A 313 10.82 -5.56 14.27
C LEU A 313 9.29 -5.47 14.26
N LEU A 314 8.69 -5.31 13.09
CA LEU A 314 7.24 -5.21 12.92
C LEU A 314 6.54 -6.52 13.31
N LEU A 315 7.05 -7.68 12.87
CA LEU A 315 6.49 -8.99 13.24
C LEU A 315 6.61 -9.26 14.75
N GLN A 316 7.73 -8.86 15.38
CA GLN A 316 7.89 -8.93 16.84
C GLN A 316 6.87 -8.08 17.60
N HIS A 317 6.38 -7.01 16.99
CA HIS A 317 5.33 -6.14 17.55
C HIS A 317 3.92 -6.52 17.07
N GLY A 318 3.74 -7.72 16.50
CA GLY A 318 2.43 -8.26 16.16
C GLY A 318 1.91 -7.93 14.76
N ALA A 319 2.75 -7.38 13.86
CA ALA A 319 2.33 -7.12 12.49
C ALA A 319 1.81 -8.39 11.81
N LEU A 320 0.69 -8.28 11.11
CA LEU A 320 0.03 -9.40 10.44
C LEU A 320 0.76 -9.74 9.13
N ILE A 321 1.48 -10.86 9.12
CA ILE A 321 2.33 -11.29 8.00
C ILE A 321 1.57 -11.48 6.67
N ASN A 322 0.28 -11.87 6.76
CA ASN A 322 -0.57 -12.18 5.62
C ASN A 322 -1.66 -11.11 5.38
N LEU A 323 -1.57 -9.93 6.01
CA LEU A 323 -2.55 -8.87 5.80
C LEU A 323 -2.62 -8.50 4.33
N GLN A 324 -3.82 -8.52 3.75
CA GLN A 324 -4.03 -8.07 2.37
C GLN A 324 -4.33 -6.57 2.35
N SER A 325 -3.60 -5.83 1.52
CA SER A 325 -3.86 -4.40 1.31
C SER A 325 -5.27 -4.15 0.77
N ALA A 326 -5.92 -3.10 1.24
CA ALA A 326 -7.33 -2.86 0.95
C ALA A 326 -7.61 -2.66 -0.56
N MET A 327 -6.72 -1.99 -1.30
CA MET A 327 -7.00 -1.67 -2.71
C MET A 327 -6.74 -2.81 -3.67
N ILE A 328 -5.58 -3.47 -3.59
CA ILE A 328 -5.20 -4.49 -4.57
C ILE A 328 -5.23 -5.91 -4.00
N GLY A 329 -5.27 -6.06 -2.67
CA GLY A 329 -5.29 -7.35 -1.99
C GLY A 329 -3.93 -8.02 -1.92
N ASN A 330 -2.83 -7.31 -2.21
CA ASN A 330 -1.49 -7.87 -2.09
C ASN A 330 -1.16 -8.11 -0.61
N THR A 331 -0.47 -9.20 -0.33
CA THR A 331 0.21 -9.43 0.95
C THR A 331 1.61 -8.80 0.93
N PRO A 332 2.27 -8.63 2.09
CA PRO A 332 3.68 -8.24 2.14
C PRO A 332 4.60 -9.15 1.31
N LEU A 333 4.29 -10.45 1.23
CA LEU A 333 5.03 -11.40 0.39
C LEU A 333 4.91 -11.04 -1.10
N ILE A 334 3.70 -10.77 -1.59
CA ILE A 334 3.48 -10.36 -2.98
C ILE A 334 4.20 -9.03 -3.27
N ASP A 335 4.12 -8.06 -2.35
CA ASP A 335 4.80 -6.77 -2.50
C ASP A 335 6.33 -6.92 -2.55
N ALA A 336 6.93 -7.82 -1.75
CA ALA A 336 8.36 -8.10 -1.78
C ALA A 336 8.81 -8.74 -3.12
N VAL A 337 7.98 -9.63 -3.69
CA VAL A 337 8.23 -10.19 -5.02
C VAL A 337 8.07 -9.12 -6.09
N TRP A 338 7.02 -8.30 -6.01
CA TRP A 338 6.77 -7.22 -6.96
C TRP A 338 7.93 -6.20 -6.98
N ALA A 339 8.48 -5.90 -5.80
CA ALA A 339 9.64 -5.02 -5.62
C ALA A 339 11.00 -5.71 -5.85
N LYS A 340 11.02 -6.98 -6.28
CA LYS A 340 12.23 -7.75 -6.61
C LYS A 340 13.21 -7.84 -5.44
N LYS A 341 12.73 -8.24 -4.26
CA LYS A 341 13.50 -8.31 -2.99
C LYS A 341 13.70 -9.74 -2.49
N PRO A 342 14.62 -10.56 -3.06
CA PRO A 342 14.78 -11.97 -2.67
C PRO A 342 15.07 -12.22 -1.19
N ALA A 343 15.88 -11.37 -0.55
CA ALA A 343 16.20 -11.51 0.89
C ALA A 343 14.96 -11.31 1.78
N MET A 344 14.12 -10.33 1.42
CA MET A 344 12.83 -10.11 2.10
C MET A 344 11.88 -11.27 1.87
N VAL A 345 11.79 -11.77 0.64
CA VAL A 345 10.94 -12.92 0.32
C VAL A 345 11.35 -14.14 1.13
N LYS A 346 12.65 -14.49 1.15
CA LYS A 346 13.17 -15.60 1.96
C LYS A 346 12.79 -15.44 3.43
N PHE A 347 13.00 -14.24 3.98
CA PHE A 347 12.64 -13.93 5.36
C PHE A 347 11.15 -14.14 5.63
N LEU A 348 10.25 -13.56 4.81
CA LEU A 348 8.81 -13.71 4.99
C LEU A 348 8.37 -15.19 4.89
N LEU A 349 8.94 -15.96 3.97
CA LEU A 349 8.66 -17.40 3.86
C LEU A 349 9.14 -18.19 5.09
N ASP A 350 10.30 -17.83 5.64
CA ASP A 350 10.83 -18.42 6.89
C ASP A 350 9.96 -18.06 8.10
N GLN A 351 9.30 -16.90 8.08
CA GLN A 351 8.34 -16.47 9.09
C GLN A 351 6.91 -17.00 8.87
N GLY A 352 6.69 -17.87 7.87
CA GLY A 352 5.40 -18.53 7.64
C GLY A 352 4.42 -17.75 6.76
N ALA A 353 4.88 -16.79 5.93
CA ALA A 353 4.01 -16.14 4.94
C ALA A 353 3.39 -17.18 4.01
N ILE A 354 2.09 -17.06 3.75
CA ILE A 354 1.32 -18.01 2.95
C ILE A 354 1.50 -17.69 1.46
N ILE A 355 1.74 -18.70 0.64
CA ILE A 355 2.15 -18.55 -0.77
C ILE A 355 0.98 -18.55 -1.78
N ASP A 356 -0.20 -19.04 -1.38
CA ASP A 356 -1.35 -19.24 -2.25
C ASP A 356 -2.48 -18.21 -2.03
N ILE A 357 -2.26 -17.19 -1.18
CA ILE A 357 -3.22 -16.09 -1.01
C ILE A 357 -3.40 -15.35 -2.34
N GLN A 358 -4.66 -15.29 -2.79
CA GLN A 358 -5.06 -14.55 -3.98
C GLN A 358 -5.36 -13.09 -3.64
N ASN A 359 -4.78 -12.17 -4.40
CA ASN A 359 -5.13 -10.76 -4.36
C ASN A 359 -6.47 -10.50 -5.09
N ARG A 360 -6.89 -9.23 -5.21
CA ARG A 360 -8.19 -8.88 -5.81
C ARG A 360 -8.32 -9.19 -7.30
N VAL A 361 -7.20 -9.35 -8.00
CA VAL A 361 -7.18 -9.79 -9.40
C VAL A 361 -6.97 -11.30 -9.53
N LYS A 362 -7.14 -12.06 -8.43
CA LYS A 362 -6.96 -13.51 -8.33
C LYS A 362 -5.53 -14.00 -8.61
N ALA A 363 -4.55 -13.11 -8.46
CA ALA A 363 -3.14 -13.48 -8.60
C ALA A 363 -2.55 -13.90 -7.24
N THR A 364 -1.78 -14.98 -7.25
CA THR A 364 -0.94 -15.47 -6.16
C THR A 364 0.49 -15.00 -6.35
N VAL A 365 1.39 -15.31 -5.40
CA VAL A 365 2.82 -14.99 -5.54
C VAL A 365 3.46 -15.61 -6.79
N TRP A 366 2.95 -16.77 -7.23
CA TRP A 366 3.45 -17.52 -8.40
C TRP A 366 3.24 -16.76 -9.71
N ASP A 367 2.16 -16.02 -9.83
CA ASP A 367 1.85 -15.21 -11.01
C ASP A 367 2.86 -14.07 -11.23
N PHE A 368 3.64 -13.72 -10.20
CA PHE A 368 4.68 -12.70 -10.26
C PHE A 368 6.09 -13.27 -10.50
N ILE A 369 6.25 -14.59 -10.67
CA ILE A 369 7.55 -15.22 -10.94
C ILE A 369 7.56 -16.16 -12.15
N GLY A 370 6.58 -16.03 -13.03
CA GLY A 370 6.40 -16.85 -14.23
C GLY A 370 7.32 -16.51 -15.42
N ASP A 371 7.01 -17.14 -16.56
CA ASP A 371 7.67 -17.04 -17.85
C ASP A 371 7.18 -15.86 -18.72
N LYS A 372 6.14 -15.17 -18.26
CA LYS A 372 5.55 -14.00 -18.93
C LYS A 372 6.08 -12.69 -18.35
N PRO A 373 6.14 -11.62 -19.18
CA PRO A 373 6.31 -10.27 -18.67
C PRO A 373 5.21 -9.99 -17.66
N ASN A 374 5.62 -9.72 -16.43
CA ASN A 374 4.69 -9.34 -15.40
C ASN A 374 4.70 -7.81 -15.25
N TRP A 375 3.61 -7.31 -14.71
CA TRP A 375 3.37 -6.01 -14.10
C TRP A 375 4.39 -5.54 -13.04
N THR A 376 5.54 -6.21 -12.86
CA THR A 376 6.64 -5.65 -12.06
C THR A 376 7.28 -4.48 -12.79
N ALA A 377 7.85 -3.55 -12.01
CA ALA A 377 8.55 -2.40 -12.55
C ALA A 377 9.58 -2.83 -13.62
N GLY A 378 9.36 -2.43 -14.88
CA GLY A 378 10.25 -2.69 -16.00
C GLY A 378 9.87 -3.82 -16.97
N GLY A 379 8.71 -4.48 -16.79
CA GLY A 379 8.19 -5.45 -17.79
C GLY A 379 9.13 -6.64 -18.05
N THR A 380 9.99 -6.95 -17.09
CA THR A 380 10.97 -8.04 -17.17
C THR A 380 10.26 -9.40 -17.08
N ILE A 381 10.87 -10.44 -17.67
CA ILE A 381 10.43 -11.83 -17.50
C ILE A 381 11.20 -12.41 -16.30
N PRO A 382 10.56 -12.64 -15.13
CA PRO A 382 11.25 -13.06 -13.91
C PRO A 382 12.12 -14.30 -14.07
N GLU A 383 11.67 -15.30 -14.83
CA GLU A 383 12.45 -16.52 -15.09
C GLU A 383 13.77 -16.26 -15.83
N LYS A 384 13.92 -15.13 -16.52
CA LYS A 384 15.17 -14.73 -17.18
C LYS A 384 16.10 -13.96 -16.25
N GLU A 385 15.60 -13.52 -15.10
CA GLU A 385 16.32 -12.69 -14.14
C GLU A 385 16.85 -13.52 -12.96
N ASN A 386 18.03 -13.17 -12.45
CA ASN A 386 18.62 -13.87 -11.29
C ASN A 386 17.73 -13.78 -10.05
N TRP A 387 17.11 -12.62 -9.80
CA TRP A 387 16.22 -12.43 -8.65
C TRP A 387 14.96 -13.30 -8.75
N GLY A 388 14.40 -13.45 -9.96
CA GLY A 388 13.17 -14.22 -10.18
C GLY A 388 13.42 -15.73 -10.06
N LYS A 389 14.53 -16.23 -10.61
CA LYS A 389 14.98 -17.62 -10.41
C LYS A 389 15.19 -17.94 -8.94
N LEU A 390 15.83 -17.05 -8.19
CA LEU A 390 16.11 -17.26 -6.78
C LEU A 390 14.82 -17.29 -5.93
N ILE A 391 13.90 -16.36 -6.17
CA ILE A 391 12.59 -16.36 -5.50
C ILE A 391 11.82 -17.64 -5.82
N ARG A 392 11.83 -18.09 -7.08
CA ARG A 392 11.21 -19.36 -7.48
C ARG A 392 11.75 -20.53 -6.67
N THR A 393 13.07 -20.65 -6.54
CA THR A 393 13.69 -21.69 -5.70
C THR A 393 13.16 -21.63 -4.26
N TYR A 394 13.07 -20.45 -3.65
CA TYR A 394 12.54 -20.33 -2.29
C TYR A 394 11.07 -20.74 -2.17
N LEU A 395 10.24 -20.41 -3.16
CA LEU A 395 8.84 -20.79 -3.18
C LEU A 395 8.64 -22.29 -3.40
N GLU A 396 9.43 -22.91 -4.28
CA GLU A 396 9.42 -24.36 -4.53
C GLU A 396 9.90 -25.15 -3.30
N GLU A 397 10.97 -24.68 -2.64
CA GLU A 397 11.45 -25.25 -1.38
C GLU A 397 10.40 -25.14 -0.28
N ARG A 398 9.74 -23.99 -0.18
CA ARG A 398 8.65 -23.76 0.77
C ARG A 398 7.48 -24.71 0.51
N GLU A 399 7.01 -24.79 -0.74
CA GLU A 399 5.89 -25.66 -1.12
C GLU A 399 6.21 -27.14 -0.84
N LYS A 400 7.43 -27.57 -1.16
CA LYS A 400 7.88 -28.94 -0.88
C LYS A 400 7.89 -29.23 0.62
N ARG A 401 8.40 -28.30 1.43
CA ARG A 401 8.41 -28.41 2.90
C ARG A 401 6.99 -28.49 3.45
N ASP A 402 6.09 -27.63 2.97
CA ASP A 402 4.71 -27.58 3.45
C ASP A 402 3.94 -28.88 3.10
N LYS A 403 4.12 -29.40 1.87
CA LYS A 403 3.57 -30.72 1.48
C LYS A 403 4.12 -31.88 2.33
N ALA A 404 5.40 -31.84 2.68
CA ALA A 404 6.01 -32.84 3.55
C ALA A 404 5.43 -32.77 4.96
N ALA A 405 5.34 -31.57 5.54
CA ALA A 405 4.78 -31.35 6.87
C ALA A 405 3.33 -31.85 6.97
N VAL A 406 2.46 -31.52 5.99
CA VAL A 406 1.07 -32.00 5.96
C VAL A 406 1.00 -33.53 5.89
N LYS A 407 1.88 -34.18 5.11
CA LYS A 407 1.91 -35.64 4.97
C LYS A 407 2.37 -36.34 6.26
N GLU A 408 3.20 -35.67 7.07
CA GLU A 408 3.70 -36.20 8.34
C GLU A 408 2.64 -36.21 9.46
N GLN A 409 1.55 -35.46 9.30
CA GLN A 409 0.46 -35.34 10.29
C GLN A 409 -0.49 -36.54 10.29
N ARG A 410 0.04 -37.72 10.57
CA ARG A 410 -0.69 -39.00 10.54
C ARG A 410 -1.96 -38.95 11.39
N LEU A 411 -1.88 -38.38 12.60
CA LEU A 411 -3.02 -38.30 13.52
C LEU A 411 -4.09 -37.33 13.00
N MET A 412 -3.70 -36.13 12.56
CA MET A 412 -4.64 -35.15 11.99
C MET A 412 -5.37 -35.72 10.77
N LEU A 413 -4.65 -36.39 9.85
CA LEU A 413 -5.25 -37.03 8.69
C LEU A 413 -6.26 -38.13 9.06
N ALA A 414 -5.95 -38.93 10.08
CA ALA A 414 -6.90 -39.93 10.60
C ALA A 414 -8.16 -39.27 11.19
N VAL A 415 -8.01 -38.18 11.94
CA VAL A 415 -9.13 -37.41 12.49
C VAL A 415 -9.99 -36.78 11.39
N LEU A 416 -9.38 -36.15 10.38
CA LEU A 416 -10.08 -35.55 9.24
C LEU A 416 -10.91 -36.58 8.47
N ASN A 417 -10.43 -37.82 8.38
CA ASN A 417 -11.13 -38.94 7.74
C ASN A 417 -12.10 -39.67 8.68
N ASN A 418 -12.25 -39.23 9.95
CA ASN A 418 -13.02 -39.91 10.99
C ASN A 418 -12.62 -41.39 11.17
N ASP A 419 -11.33 -41.71 10.99
CA ASP A 419 -10.79 -43.05 11.11
C ASP A 419 -10.39 -43.33 12.57
N LEU A 420 -11.37 -43.72 13.37
CA LEU A 420 -11.18 -44.05 14.78
C LEU A 420 -10.15 -45.16 15.02
N ALA A 421 -10.07 -46.15 14.12
CA ALA A 421 -9.15 -47.28 14.29
C ALA A 421 -7.70 -46.84 14.16
N THR A 422 -7.42 -46.01 13.15
CA THR A 422 -6.10 -45.41 12.96
C THR A 422 -5.76 -44.43 14.09
N VAL A 423 -6.73 -43.60 14.53
CA VAL A 423 -6.53 -42.71 15.69
C VAL A 423 -6.08 -43.48 16.93
N LYS A 424 -6.77 -44.57 17.30
CA LYS A 424 -6.40 -45.41 18.45
C LYS A 424 -4.99 -46.01 18.30
N THR A 425 -4.67 -46.46 17.09
CA THR A 425 -3.34 -47.03 16.79
C THR A 425 -2.25 -45.98 16.99
N LEU A 426 -2.43 -44.77 16.46
CA LEU A 426 -1.46 -43.68 16.57
C LEU A 426 -1.29 -43.16 18.00
N ILE A 427 -2.38 -43.11 18.77
CA ILE A 427 -2.32 -42.80 20.20
C ILE A 427 -1.47 -43.85 20.94
N ALA A 428 -1.67 -45.13 20.65
CA ALA A 428 -0.88 -46.21 21.24
C ALA A 428 0.61 -46.18 20.84
N GLU A 429 0.92 -45.65 19.64
CA GLU A 429 2.30 -45.37 19.19
C GLU A 429 2.95 -44.18 19.93
N GLY A 430 2.20 -43.41 20.72
CA GLY A 430 2.70 -42.25 21.45
C GLY A 430 2.89 -41.00 20.60
N VAL A 431 2.13 -40.86 19.51
CA VAL A 431 2.09 -39.62 18.70
C VAL A 431 1.57 -38.46 19.56
N ASP A 432 2.15 -37.28 19.38
CA ASP A 432 1.68 -36.06 20.03
C ASP A 432 0.22 -35.75 19.64
N VAL A 433 -0.69 -35.84 20.61
CA VAL A 433 -2.12 -35.62 20.42
C VAL A 433 -2.52 -34.15 20.32
N ASP A 434 -1.61 -33.25 20.70
CA ASP A 434 -1.78 -31.80 20.63
C ASP A 434 -0.96 -31.17 19.48
N GLU A 435 -0.46 -31.99 18.54
CA GLU A 435 0.20 -31.51 17.32
C GLU A 435 -0.70 -30.48 16.60
N LYS A 436 -0.10 -29.39 16.14
CA LYS A 436 -0.81 -28.36 15.37
C LYS A 436 -0.56 -28.54 13.88
N SER A 437 -1.62 -28.44 13.08
CA SER A 437 -1.50 -28.35 11.62
C SER A 437 -0.51 -27.25 11.21
N PRO A 438 0.38 -27.49 10.23
CA PRO A 438 1.25 -26.45 9.72
C PRO A 438 0.42 -25.32 9.10
N VAL A 439 0.91 -24.09 9.19
CA VAL A 439 0.24 -22.92 8.60
C VAL A 439 0.65 -22.81 7.14
N VAL A 440 -0.16 -23.38 6.26
CA VAL A 440 0.14 -23.53 4.83
C VAL A 440 -0.86 -22.82 3.92
N GLY A 441 -1.86 -22.14 4.48
CA GLY A 441 -2.96 -21.52 3.73
C GLY A 441 -4.23 -22.38 3.67
N SER A 442 -4.28 -23.49 4.41
CA SER A 442 -5.43 -24.39 4.43
C SER A 442 -6.47 -23.98 5.48
N GLY A 443 -7.70 -24.49 5.37
CA GLY A 443 -8.73 -24.28 6.38
C GLY A 443 -8.43 -24.94 7.73
N ASP A 444 -7.51 -25.90 7.75
CA ASP A 444 -7.12 -26.66 8.94
C ASP A 444 -5.84 -26.12 9.60
N ASP A 445 -5.29 -25.01 9.10
CA ASP A 445 -4.07 -24.39 9.61
C ASP A 445 -4.14 -24.21 11.13
N GLY A 446 -3.05 -24.55 11.83
CA GLY A 446 -2.91 -24.34 13.28
C GLY A 446 -3.94 -25.05 14.18
N GLN A 447 -4.80 -25.93 13.65
CA GLN A 447 -5.75 -26.72 14.44
C GLN A 447 -5.04 -27.88 15.13
N THR A 448 -5.57 -28.31 16.29
CA THR A 448 -5.20 -29.59 16.93
C THR A 448 -6.22 -30.67 16.56
N PRO A 449 -5.87 -31.97 16.68
CA PRO A 449 -6.80 -33.06 16.47
C PRO A 449 -8.11 -32.90 17.27
N LEU A 450 -8.01 -32.43 18.53
CA LEU A 450 -9.17 -32.22 19.39
C LEU A 450 -10.06 -31.07 18.88
N LEU A 451 -9.48 -29.97 18.38
CA LEU A 451 -10.25 -28.86 17.79
C LEU A 451 -11.07 -29.33 16.57
N VAL A 452 -10.44 -30.09 15.67
CA VAL A 452 -11.10 -30.63 14.47
C VAL A 452 -12.18 -31.63 14.85
N ALA A 453 -11.88 -32.62 15.70
CA ALA A 453 -12.84 -33.62 16.14
C ALA A 453 -14.05 -32.97 16.85
N SER A 454 -13.81 -31.91 17.63
CA SER A 454 -14.86 -31.17 18.33
C SER A 454 -15.73 -30.36 17.38
N PHE A 455 -15.13 -29.68 16.39
CA PHE A 455 -15.85 -28.96 15.35
C PHE A 455 -16.70 -29.88 14.47
N LYS A 456 -16.24 -31.11 14.21
CA LYS A 456 -16.92 -32.12 13.38
C LYS A 456 -17.91 -33.00 14.14
N GLY A 457 -17.89 -32.96 15.48
CA GLY A 457 -18.76 -33.77 16.32
C GLY A 457 -18.37 -35.24 16.42
N TYR A 458 -17.09 -35.58 16.20
CA TYR A 458 -16.60 -36.96 16.24
C TYR A 458 -16.41 -37.42 17.70
N THR A 459 -17.52 -37.67 18.39
CA THR A 459 -17.57 -37.96 19.84
C THR A 459 -16.64 -39.08 20.27
N LEU A 460 -16.55 -40.17 19.50
CA LEU A 460 -15.64 -41.28 19.82
C LEU A 460 -14.17 -40.85 19.74
N ILE A 461 -13.79 -40.09 18.71
CA ILE A 461 -12.43 -39.58 18.56
C ILE A 461 -12.11 -38.55 19.66
N VAL A 462 -13.05 -37.65 19.98
CA VAL A 462 -12.90 -36.70 21.09
C VAL A 462 -12.61 -37.43 22.39
N ARG A 463 -13.37 -38.49 22.71
CA ARG A 463 -13.16 -39.27 23.93
C ARG A 463 -11.77 -39.92 23.97
N GLU A 464 -11.33 -40.52 22.86
CA GLU A 464 -9.99 -41.13 22.79
C GLU A 464 -8.86 -40.09 22.93
N LEU A 465 -8.99 -38.94 22.28
CA LEU A 465 -8.00 -37.85 22.38
C LEU A 465 -7.91 -37.30 23.82
N LEU A 466 -9.05 -37.06 24.47
CA LEU A 466 -9.08 -36.61 25.87
C LEU A 466 -8.47 -37.66 26.81
N ASN A 467 -8.79 -38.94 26.63
CA ASN A 467 -8.19 -40.04 27.40
C ASN A 467 -6.67 -40.15 27.20
N ALA A 468 -6.18 -39.78 26.02
CA ALA A 468 -4.76 -39.72 25.70
C ALA A 468 -4.07 -38.44 26.21
N GLY A 469 -4.79 -37.54 26.89
CA GLY A 469 -4.24 -36.34 27.49
C GLY A 469 -4.23 -35.10 26.58
N ALA A 470 -4.99 -35.08 25.49
CA ALA A 470 -5.12 -33.89 24.65
C ALA A 470 -5.66 -32.70 25.46
N ASN A 471 -5.03 -31.53 25.33
CA ASN A 471 -5.34 -30.37 26.14
C ASN A 471 -6.57 -29.61 25.62
N PRO A 472 -7.71 -29.60 26.34
CA PRO A 472 -8.95 -28.96 25.90
C PRO A 472 -8.93 -27.42 26.03
N ARG A 473 -7.79 -26.82 26.38
CA ARG A 473 -7.62 -25.36 26.47
C ARG A 473 -6.90 -24.76 25.27
N ILE A 474 -6.31 -25.60 24.40
CA ILE A 474 -5.62 -25.10 23.22
C ILE A 474 -6.65 -24.50 22.26
N GLY A 475 -6.61 -23.18 22.13
CA GLY A 475 -7.41 -22.44 21.16
C GLY A 475 -6.82 -22.53 19.75
N ASP A 476 -7.70 -22.40 18.74
CA ASP A 476 -7.26 -22.31 17.35
C ASP A 476 -6.35 -21.09 17.11
N TYR A 477 -5.58 -21.13 16.03
CA TYR A 477 -4.60 -20.08 15.76
C TYR A 477 -5.21 -18.70 15.47
N LEU A 478 -6.44 -18.63 14.94
CA LEU A 478 -7.05 -17.43 14.38
C LEU A 478 -7.94 -16.70 15.39
N MET A 479 -8.96 -17.40 15.91
CA MET A 479 -9.97 -16.90 16.83
C MET A 479 -9.59 -17.13 18.30
N LYS A 480 -8.57 -17.95 18.56
CA LYS A 480 -8.23 -18.47 19.89
C LYS A 480 -9.37 -19.26 20.52
N ALA A 481 -10.29 -19.77 19.71
CA ALA A 481 -11.45 -20.54 20.15
C ALA A 481 -11.01 -21.96 20.51
N ASN A 482 -11.30 -22.39 21.73
CA ASN A 482 -10.96 -23.73 22.23
C ASN A 482 -11.94 -24.81 21.71
N PRO A 483 -11.71 -26.11 21.98
CA PRO A 483 -12.58 -27.20 21.54
C PRO A 483 -14.06 -27.03 21.95
N ALA A 484 -14.34 -26.44 23.11
CA ALA A 484 -15.71 -26.18 23.55
C ALA A 484 -16.40 -25.13 22.67
N HIS A 485 -15.70 -24.04 22.31
CA HIS A 485 -16.22 -23.06 21.33
C HIS A 485 -16.52 -23.74 19.99
N LYS A 486 -15.60 -24.58 19.49
CA LYS A 486 -15.80 -25.31 18.22
C LYS A 486 -17.03 -26.21 18.27
N ALA A 487 -17.21 -26.95 19.35
CA ALA A 487 -18.37 -27.82 19.54
C ALA A 487 -19.68 -27.01 19.67
N ALA A 488 -19.67 -25.89 20.39
CA ALA A 488 -20.86 -25.05 20.55
C ALA A 488 -21.26 -24.36 19.24
N PHE A 489 -20.29 -23.82 18.51
CA PHE A 489 -20.47 -23.23 17.18
C PHE A 489 -21.12 -24.24 16.20
N SER A 490 -20.63 -25.48 16.22
CA SER A 490 -21.15 -26.57 15.38
C SER A 490 -22.33 -27.34 15.98
N ARG A 491 -22.86 -26.90 17.15
CA ARG A 491 -24.05 -27.46 17.80
C ARG A 491 -23.91 -28.93 18.25
N HIS A 492 -22.70 -29.32 18.65
CA HIS A 492 -22.37 -30.67 19.10
C HIS A 492 -22.43 -30.78 20.63
N ALA A 493 -23.64 -30.74 21.19
CA ALA A 493 -23.87 -30.79 22.63
C ALA A 493 -23.21 -31.99 23.33
N GLU A 494 -23.14 -33.15 22.66
CA GLU A 494 -22.49 -34.35 23.21
C GLU A 494 -20.97 -34.16 23.38
N VAL A 495 -20.32 -33.41 22.48
CA VAL A 495 -18.90 -33.07 22.65
C VAL A 495 -18.70 -32.13 23.84
N ILE A 496 -19.62 -31.19 24.08
CA ILE A 496 -19.57 -30.34 25.28
C ILE A 496 -19.66 -31.21 26.55
N LYS A 497 -20.55 -32.20 26.59
CA LYS A 497 -20.61 -33.13 27.73
C LYS A 497 -19.29 -33.85 27.96
N LEU A 498 -18.66 -34.38 26.90
CA LEU A 498 -17.34 -35.02 27.01
C LEU A 498 -16.28 -34.07 27.58
N LEU A 499 -16.28 -32.81 27.14
CA LEU A 499 -15.35 -31.80 27.62
C LEU A 499 -15.61 -31.41 29.09
N VAL A 500 -16.87 -31.35 29.51
CA VAL A 500 -17.29 -31.14 30.90
C VAL A 500 -16.88 -32.32 31.78
N GLU A 501 -17.14 -33.56 31.33
CA GLU A 501 -16.77 -34.80 32.03
C GLU A 501 -15.26 -34.90 32.26
N HIS A 502 -14.45 -34.44 31.30
CA HIS A 502 -13.00 -34.39 31.43
C HIS A 502 -12.51 -33.35 32.47
N GLY A 503 -13.30 -32.32 32.75
CA GLY A 503 -13.08 -31.37 33.85
C GLY A 503 -12.00 -30.30 33.63
N GLN A 504 -11.20 -30.40 32.56
CA GLN A 504 -10.15 -29.41 32.26
C GLN A 504 -10.54 -28.35 31.22
N ALA A 505 -11.67 -28.51 30.54
CA ALA A 505 -12.12 -27.58 29.51
C ALA A 505 -12.50 -26.22 30.10
N GLU A 506 -12.21 -25.14 29.37
CA GLU A 506 -12.51 -23.77 29.79
C GLU A 506 -13.76 -23.25 29.07
N LEU A 507 -14.92 -23.30 29.73
CA LEU A 507 -16.21 -22.98 29.12
C LEU A 507 -16.51 -21.47 29.11
N ASP A 508 -15.89 -20.72 30.02
CA ASP A 508 -16.06 -19.27 30.18
C ASP A 508 -14.96 -18.45 29.48
N ALA A 509 -14.02 -19.11 28.79
CA ALA A 509 -13.01 -18.42 27.99
C ALA A 509 -13.70 -17.52 26.95
N GLN A 510 -13.20 -16.29 26.77
CA GLN A 510 -13.74 -15.34 25.80
C GLN A 510 -12.86 -15.30 24.54
N GLY A 511 -13.47 -15.54 23.38
CA GLY A 511 -12.78 -15.49 22.09
C GLY A 511 -12.18 -14.11 21.79
N ALA A 512 -11.00 -14.08 21.15
CA ALA A 512 -10.24 -12.84 20.96
C ALA A 512 -10.91 -11.81 20.03
N TYR A 513 -11.81 -12.25 19.15
CA TYR A 513 -12.42 -11.39 18.13
C TYR A 513 -13.68 -10.65 18.62
N ASN A 514 -14.61 -11.38 19.22
CA ASN A 514 -15.93 -10.90 19.61
C ASN A 514 -16.15 -10.93 21.14
N GLY A 515 -15.21 -11.45 21.92
CA GLY A 515 -15.34 -11.62 23.36
C GLY A 515 -16.40 -12.65 23.77
N TYR A 516 -16.85 -13.49 22.83
CA TYR A 516 -17.91 -14.46 23.11
C TYR A 516 -17.37 -15.65 23.90
N THR A 517 -18.16 -16.11 24.86
CA THR A 517 -17.97 -17.38 25.58
C THR A 517 -18.58 -18.54 24.79
N VAL A 518 -18.36 -19.76 25.25
CA VAL A 518 -18.98 -20.96 24.67
C VAL A 518 -20.52 -20.88 24.70
N LEU A 519 -21.10 -20.26 25.74
CA LEU A 519 -22.55 -20.03 25.83
C LEU A 519 -23.03 -19.00 24.81
N HIS A 520 -22.26 -17.94 24.53
CA HIS A 520 -22.60 -17.02 23.46
C HIS A 520 -22.64 -17.73 22.10
N ASP A 521 -21.65 -18.58 21.79
CA ASP A 521 -21.63 -19.35 20.54
C ASP A 521 -22.85 -20.27 20.44
N ALA A 522 -23.20 -21.00 21.52
CA ALA A 522 -24.38 -21.86 21.55
C ALA A 522 -25.69 -21.09 21.28
N VAL A 523 -25.84 -19.89 21.88
CA VAL A 523 -26.99 -19.00 21.66
C VAL A 523 -27.01 -18.47 20.22
N TRP A 524 -25.88 -18.01 19.70
CA TRP A 524 -25.76 -17.48 18.34
C TRP A 524 -26.19 -18.53 17.30
N HIS A 525 -25.79 -19.79 17.50
CA HIS A 525 -26.13 -20.91 16.63
C HIS A 525 -27.48 -21.58 16.96
N ARG A 526 -28.25 -20.99 17.89
CA ARG A 526 -29.61 -21.40 18.26
C ARG A 526 -29.71 -22.88 18.68
N SER A 527 -28.68 -23.43 19.31
CA SER A 527 -28.72 -24.81 19.79
C SER A 527 -29.22 -24.87 21.23
N LYS A 528 -30.51 -25.16 21.38
CA LYS A 528 -31.16 -25.32 22.68
C LYS A 528 -30.48 -26.41 23.51
N GLU A 529 -30.11 -27.51 22.89
CA GLU A 529 -29.46 -28.65 23.53
C GLU A 529 -28.07 -28.28 24.06
N THR A 530 -27.28 -27.56 23.26
CA THR A 530 -25.95 -27.09 23.68
C THR A 530 -26.06 -26.06 24.79
N VAL A 531 -27.03 -25.13 24.69
CA VAL A 531 -27.33 -24.18 25.77
C VAL A 531 -27.66 -24.93 27.06
N GLN A 532 -28.57 -25.92 27.01
CA GLN A 532 -28.93 -26.69 28.20
C GLN A 532 -27.72 -27.36 28.84
N VAL A 533 -26.89 -28.05 28.05
CA VAL A 533 -25.69 -28.72 28.58
C VAL A 533 -24.72 -27.72 29.25
N LEU A 534 -24.58 -26.51 28.69
CA LEU A 534 -23.74 -25.48 29.28
C LEU A 534 -24.34 -24.90 30.57
N LEU A 535 -25.67 -24.70 30.62
CA LEU A 535 -26.35 -24.27 31.84
C LEU A 535 -26.23 -25.32 32.95
N ASP A 536 -26.35 -26.61 32.61
CA ASP A 536 -26.15 -27.72 33.55
C ASP A 536 -24.71 -27.78 34.06
N ALA A 537 -23.75 -27.27 33.28
CA ALA A 537 -22.34 -27.15 33.65
C ALA A 537 -22.00 -25.88 34.47
N ASN A 538 -23.00 -25.09 34.87
CA ASN A 538 -22.86 -23.86 35.68
C ASN A 538 -21.87 -22.84 35.10
N VAL A 539 -21.89 -22.63 33.78
CA VAL A 539 -21.12 -21.55 33.12
C VAL A 539 -21.58 -20.17 33.58
N ALA A 540 -20.70 -19.17 33.50
CA ALA A 540 -21.04 -17.79 33.83
C ALA A 540 -22.07 -17.22 32.84
N LEU A 541 -23.14 -16.61 33.37
CA LEU A 541 -24.28 -16.10 32.59
C LEU A 541 -24.23 -14.58 32.36
N ASP A 542 -23.34 -13.88 33.06
CA ASP A 542 -23.24 -12.42 33.11
C ASP A 542 -22.05 -11.85 32.31
N LEU A 543 -21.18 -12.72 31.80
CA LEU A 543 -20.08 -12.32 30.91
C LEU A 543 -20.62 -11.63 29.66
N ARG A 544 -19.95 -10.56 29.25
CA ARG A 544 -20.35 -9.73 28.09
C ARG A 544 -19.32 -9.84 26.98
N GLY A 545 -19.80 -10.04 25.76
CA GLY A 545 -18.97 -9.93 24.55
C GLY A 545 -18.50 -8.49 24.29
N HIS A 546 -17.66 -8.30 23.27
CA HIS A 546 -17.19 -6.99 22.82
C HIS A 546 -18.32 -6.07 22.33
N ASN A 547 -19.46 -6.64 21.94
CA ASN A 547 -20.68 -5.89 21.63
C ASN A 547 -21.45 -5.43 22.89
N GLY A 548 -20.91 -5.72 24.08
CA GLY A 548 -21.48 -5.37 25.38
C GLY A 548 -22.68 -6.22 25.79
N LYS A 549 -23.01 -7.32 25.10
CA LYS A 549 -24.20 -8.14 25.41
C LYS A 549 -23.85 -9.42 26.16
N THR A 550 -24.72 -9.83 27.08
CA THR A 550 -24.70 -11.18 27.68
C THR A 550 -25.38 -12.20 26.75
N PRO A 551 -25.25 -13.52 27.00
CA PRO A 551 -25.97 -14.54 26.22
C PRO A 551 -27.50 -14.37 26.25
N LEU A 552 -28.07 -13.99 27.40
CA LEU A 552 -29.50 -13.73 27.53
C LEU A 552 -29.94 -12.51 26.70
N GLU A 553 -29.23 -11.40 26.82
CA GLU A 553 -29.52 -10.17 26.05
C GLU A 553 -29.40 -10.42 24.55
N MET A 554 -28.45 -11.26 24.15
CA MET A 554 -28.29 -11.70 22.77
C MET A 554 -29.48 -12.55 22.30
N ALA A 555 -29.91 -13.54 23.09
CA ALA A 555 -31.09 -14.35 22.79
C ALA A 555 -32.36 -13.48 22.63
N ILE A 556 -32.56 -12.50 23.52
CA ILE A 556 -33.68 -11.55 23.44
C ILE A 556 -33.58 -10.69 22.18
N THR A 557 -32.40 -10.13 21.89
CA THR A 557 -32.17 -9.27 20.71
C THR A 557 -32.57 -10.00 19.42
N TYR A 558 -32.16 -11.26 19.28
CA TYR A 558 -32.41 -12.04 18.07
C TYR A 558 -33.75 -12.80 18.08
N GLY A 559 -34.58 -12.62 19.11
CA GLY A 559 -35.92 -13.22 19.20
C GLY A 559 -35.90 -14.74 19.47
N TYR A 560 -34.88 -15.24 20.16
CA TYR A 560 -34.75 -16.66 20.52
C TYR A 560 -35.46 -16.94 21.85
N SER A 561 -36.79 -16.80 21.86
CA SER A 561 -37.62 -16.81 23.09
C SER A 561 -37.37 -18.05 23.97
N GLU A 562 -37.37 -19.25 23.40
CA GLU A 562 -37.15 -20.49 24.17
C GLU A 562 -35.76 -20.54 24.85
N ILE A 563 -34.73 -20.04 24.17
CA ILE A 563 -33.37 -20.00 24.72
C ILE A 563 -33.28 -18.92 25.81
N ALA A 564 -33.93 -17.77 25.60
CA ALA A 564 -33.98 -16.71 26.60
C ALA A 564 -34.74 -17.17 27.87
N GLU A 565 -35.80 -17.97 27.72
CA GLU A 565 -36.53 -18.58 28.84
C GLU A 565 -35.63 -19.55 29.62
N LEU A 566 -34.95 -20.48 28.94
CA LEU A 566 -34.01 -21.41 29.59
C LEU A 566 -32.93 -20.69 30.41
N ILE A 567 -32.34 -19.63 29.86
CA ILE A 567 -31.30 -18.88 30.59
C ILE A 567 -31.91 -18.13 31.79
N ARG A 568 -33.12 -17.55 31.67
CA ARG A 568 -33.80 -16.89 32.80
C ARG A 568 -34.17 -17.85 33.92
N GLU A 569 -34.65 -19.04 33.57
CA GLU A 569 -34.95 -20.09 34.53
C GLU A 569 -33.68 -20.42 35.31
N LYS A 570 -32.56 -20.65 34.63
CA LYS A 570 -31.27 -20.92 35.28
C LYS A 570 -30.76 -19.78 36.17
N MET A 571 -30.97 -18.53 35.78
CA MET A 571 -30.60 -17.37 36.59
C MET A 571 -31.47 -17.19 37.85
N SER A 572 -32.61 -17.88 37.93
CA SER A 572 -33.56 -17.81 39.04
C SER A 572 -33.38 -18.95 40.06
N GLU A 573 -32.58 -19.97 39.72
CA GLU A 573 -32.10 -21.03 40.61
C GLU A 573 -30.95 -20.53 41.50
#